data_AF-A0AAD7CPC9-F1
#
_entry.id   AF-A0AAD7CPC9-F1
#
_cell.length_a   1.000
_cell.length_b   1.000
_cell.length_c   1.000
_cell.angle_alpha   90.00
_cell.angle_beta   90.00
_cell.angle_gamma   90.00
#
_symmetry.space_group_name_H-M   'P 1'
#
loop_
_entity.id
_entity.type
_entity.pdbx_description
1 polymer ?
#
loop_
_entity_poly.entity_id
_entity_poly.type
_entity_poly.pdbx_seq_one_letter_code
_entity_poly.pdbx_strand_id
1 'polypeptide(L)'
;LRRQLCLLPGIPVDLWAIADPPDGQKPFASLPTLVKLAIHGSPHKRLTLQGICDALVARFTWFHEHRQDDAWKNSVRHNLSLNKVFRKIPRDATQLGKGCYWELD
;
A
#
# COMPACT_ATOMS: atom_id res chain seq x y z
N LEU A 1 1.19 6.69 12.11
CA LEU A 1 1.04 7.25 10.75
C LEU A 1 0.83 8.75 10.69
N ARG A 2 -0.31 9.31 11.13
CA ARG A 2 -0.57 10.77 11.08
C ARG A 2 0.58 11.63 11.62
N ARG A 3 1.07 11.33 12.83
CA ARG A 3 2.21 12.03 13.46
C ARG A 3 3.53 11.82 12.70
N GLN A 4 3.74 10.65 12.13
CA GLN A 4 4.96 10.32 11.37
C GLN A 4 5.03 11.04 10.03
N LEU A 5 3.86 11.37 9.46
CA LEU A 5 3.71 12.06 8.18
C LEU A 5 3.39 13.55 8.35
N CYS A 6 3.46 14.08 9.58
CA CYS A 6 3.14 15.47 9.91
C CYS A 6 1.79 15.95 9.34
N LEU A 7 0.78 15.07 9.25
CA LEU A 7 -0.50 15.39 8.61
C LEU A 7 -1.41 16.22 9.55
N LEU A 8 -1.85 17.38 9.05
CA LEU A 8 -2.78 18.27 9.76
C LEU A 8 -4.09 17.56 10.11
N PRO A 9 -4.72 17.88 11.27
CA PRO A 9 -6.05 17.37 11.62
C PRO A 9 -7.04 17.53 10.47
N GLY A 10 -7.84 16.50 10.19
CA GLY A 10 -8.82 16.50 9.09
C GLY A 10 -8.30 15.93 7.76
N ILE A 11 -6.99 15.91 7.50
CA ILE A 11 -6.45 15.26 6.30
C ILE A 11 -6.55 13.74 6.44
N PRO A 12 -7.18 13.01 5.49
CA PRO A 12 -7.20 11.55 5.50
C PRO A 12 -5.80 10.95 5.55
N VAL A 13 -5.65 9.78 6.16
CA VAL A 13 -4.36 9.08 6.23
C VAL A 13 -4.40 7.95 5.21
N ASP A 14 -4.17 8.30 3.95
CA ASP A 14 -4.19 7.42 2.78
C ASP A 14 -3.14 7.87 1.75
N LEU A 15 -3.12 7.25 0.56
CA LEU A 15 -2.14 7.60 -0.48
C LEU A 15 -2.36 8.99 -1.10
N TRP A 16 -3.48 9.67 -0.82
CA TRP A 16 -3.77 11.02 -1.32
C TRP A 16 -3.19 12.07 -0.38
N ALA A 17 -2.79 11.67 0.83
CA ALA A 17 -2.06 12.49 1.78
C ALA A 17 -0.59 12.74 1.39
N ILE A 18 -0.07 12.05 0.37
CA ILE A 18 1.31 12.23 -0.10
C ILE A 18 1.35 13.00 -1.42
N ALA A 19 2.35 13.87 -1.53
CA ALA A 19 2.59 14.70 -2.69
C ALA A 19 2.88 13.85 -3.94
N ASP A 20 2.46 14.36 -5.09
CA ASP A 20 2.76 13.73 -6.37
C ASP A 20 4.25 13.83 -6.69
N PRO A 21 4.85 12.76 -7.25
CA PRO A 21 6.17 12.87 -7.84
C PRO A 21 6.10 13.73 -9.12
N PRO A 22 7.25 14.22 -9.63
CA PRO A 22 7.35 14.74 -10.98
C PRO A 22 6.84 13.72 -12.01
N ASP A 23 6.41 14.21 -13.17
CA ASP A 23 5.84 13.37 -14.23
C ASP A 23 6.75 12.19 -14.57
N GLY A 24 6.17 10.98 -14.59
CA GLY A 24 6.88 9.74 -14.90
C GLY A 24 7.85 9.25 -13.81
N GLN A 25 7.90 9.86 -12.62
CA GLN A 25 8.78 9.43 -11.54
C GLN A 25 8.05 8.65 -10.44
N LYS A 26 8.81 7.80 -9.75
CA LYS A 26 8.33 7.05 -8.60
C LYS A 26 8.06 8.01 -7.42
N PRO A 27 7.00 7.78 -6.61
CA PRO A 27 6.75 8.59 -5.42
C PRO A 27 7.97 8.67 -4.49
N PHE A 28 8.22 9.86 -3.93
CA PHE A 28 9.32 10.08 -2.99
C PHE A 28 9.16 9.29 -1.68
N ALA A 29 7.92 8.95 -1.33
CA ALA A 29 7.63 8.13 -0.16
C ALA A 29 8.18 6.71 -0.34
N SER A 30 8.81 6.19 0.72
CA SER A 30 9.35 4.83 0.72
C SER A 30 8.25 3.78 0.53
N LEU A 31 8.59 2.63 -0.05
CA LEU A 31 7.61 1.57 -0.31
C LEU A 31 6.86 1.12 0.96
N PRO A 32 7.50 0.93 2.14
CA PRO A 32 6.76 0.68 3.38
C PRO A 32 5.75 1.77 3.71
N THR A 33 6.07 3.05 3.47
CA THR A 33 5.17 4.17 3.71
C THR A 33 3.96 4.11 2.78
N LEU A 34 4.20 3.86 1.49
CA LEU A 34 3.13 3.67 0.51
C LEU A 34 2.21 2.51 0.89
N VAL A 35 2.77 1.35 1.23
CA VAL A 35 1.99 0.18 1.64
C VAL A 35 1.19 0.47 2.92
N LYS A 36 1.77 1.16 3.90
CA LYS A 36 1.06 1.58 5.12
C LYS A 36 -0.14 2.47 4.80
N LEU A 37 0.06 3.46 3.93
CA LEU A 37 -1.00 4.38 3.51
C LEU A 37 -2.09 3.68 2.70
N ALA A 38 -1.75 2.72 1.84
CA ALA A 38 -2.72 1.92 1.11
C ALA A 38 -3.60 1.10 2.07
N ILE A 39 -2.98 0.36 2.99
CA ILE A 39 -3.69 -0.46 3.99
C ILE A 39 -4.55 0.45 4.89
N HIS A 40 -3.97 1.52 5.43
CA HIS A 40 -4.68 2.44 6.32
C HIS A 40 -5.79 3.22 5.60
N GLY A 41 -5.64 3.51 4.31
CA GLY A 41 -6.67 4.17 3.50
C GLY A 41 -7.86 3.26 3.15
N SER A 42 -7.68 1.94 3.22
CA SER A 42 -8.76 1.00 2.93
C SER A 42 -9.92 1.08 3.95
N PRO A 43 -11.17 0.76 3.55
CA PRO A 43 -12.33 0.82 4.46
C PRO A 43 -12.19 -0.06 5.70
N HIS A 44 -11.57 -1.24 5.54
CA HIS A 44 -11.42 -2.23 6.60
C HIS A 44 -10.02 -2.23 7.24
N LYS A 45 -9.18 -1.23 6.93
CA LYS A 45 -7.79 -1.14 7.40
C LYS A 45 -6.95 -2.38 7.10
N ARG A 46 -7.32 -3.11 6.05
CA ARG A 46 -6.69 -4.34 5.59
C ARG A 46 -6.81 -4.46 4.08
N LEU A 47 -5.74 -4.92 3.44
CA LEU A 47 -5.73 -5.17 1.99
C LEU A 47 -5.01 -6.48 1.68
N THR A 48 -5.34 -7.04 0.54
CA THR A 48 -4.58 -8.18 -0.01
C THR A 48 -3.34 -7.67 -0.72
N LEU A 49 -2.36 -8.54 -1.00
CA LEU A 49 -1.22 -8.16 -1.85
C LEU A 49 -1.68 -7.51 -3.17
N GLN A 50 -2.66 -8.12 -3.83
CA GLN A 50 -3.22 -7.59 -5.07
C GLN A 50 -3.88 -6.22 -4.84
N GLY A 51 -4.70 -6.09 -3.80
CA GLY A 51 -5.35 -4.82 -3.47
C GLY A 51 -4.37 -3.69 -3.14
N ILE A 52 -3.21 -4.02 -2.55
CA ILE A 52 -2.12 -3.04 -2.33
C ILE A 52 -1.55 -2.60 -3.68
N CYS A 53 -1.21 -3.55 -4.57
CA CYS A 53 -0.72 -3.23 -5.91
C CYS A 53 -1.72 -2.37 -6.70
N ASP A 54 -3.00 -2.73 -6.66
CA ASP A 54 -4.07 -2.01 -7.35
C ASP A 54 -4.24 -0.59 -6.81
N ALA A 55 -4.14 -0.40 -5.49
CA ALA A 55 -4.19 0.93 -4.87
C ALA A 55 -3.01 1.83 -5.32
N LEU A 56 -1.81 1.27 -5.46
CA LEU A 56 -0.65 2.01 -5.96
C LEU A 56 -0.80 2.38 -7.43
N VAL A 57 -1.27 1.44 -8.25
CA VAL A 57 -1.57 1.64 -9.68
C VAL A 57 -2.66 2.69 -9.87
N ALA A 58 -3.70 2.68 -9.05
CA ALA A 58 -4.80 3.63 -9.13
C ALA A 58 -4.38 5.06 -8.74
N ARG A 59 -3.33 5.20 -7.89
CA ARG A 59 -2.91 6.49 -7.35
C ARG A 59 -1.77 7.15 -8.14
N PHE A 60 -0.77 6.40 -8.59
CA PHE A 60 0.43 6.99 -9.18
C PHE A 60 0.69 6.48 -10.59
N THR A 61 0.93 7.42 -11.51
CA THR A 61 1.22 7.18 -12.93
C THR A 61 2.38 6.20 -13.12
N TRP A 62 3.46 6.33 -12.35
CA TRP A 62 4.60 5.42 -12.45
C TRP A 62 4.21 3.96 -12.24
N PHE A 63 3.41 3.63 -11.21
CA PHE A 63 2.97 2.25 -10.99
C PHE A 63 1.98 1.79 -12.07
N HIS A 64 1.16 2.71 -12.59
CA HIS A 64 0.24 2.41 -13.69
C HIS A 64 0.97 2.02 -14.98
N GLU A 65 1.97 2.81 -15.38
CA GLU A 65 2.82 2.53 -16.56
C GLU A 65 3.59 1.21 -16.38
N HIS A 66 4.04 0.93 -15.16
CA HIS A 66 4.79 -0.28 -14.82
C HIS A 66 3.89 -1.42 -14.33
N ARG A 67 2.56 -1.39 -14.53
CA ARG A 67 1.63 -2.37 -13.94
C ARG A 67 1.93 -3.83 -14.30
N GLN A 68 2.62 -4.07 -15.42
CA GLN A 68 3.02 -5.40 -15.88
C GLN A 68 4.37 -5.85 -15.31
N ASP A 69 5.17 -4.94 -14.75
CA ASP A 69 6.47 -5.25 -14.19
C ASP A 69 6.33 -6.01 -12.85
N ASP A 70 6.97 -7.17 -12.78
CA ASP A 70 6.98 -8.00 -11.58
C ASP A 70 8.05 -7.58 -10.57
N ALA A 71 9.05 -6.78 -10.96
CA ALA A 71 10.15 -6.37 -10.08
C ALA A 71 9.65 -5.50 -8.91
N TRP A 72 8.84 -4.48 -9.18
CA TRP A 72 8.27 -3.66 -8.11
C TRP A 72 7.22 -4.42 -7.29
N LYS A 73 6.43 -5.31 -7.91
CA LYS A 73 5.51 -6.19 -7.18
C LYS A 73 6.25 -7.14 -6.25
N ASN A 74 7.43 -7.62 -6.68
CA ASN A 74 8.32 -8.41 -5.83
C ASN A 74 8.84 -7.61 -4.65
N SER A 75 9.16 -6.34 -4.89
CA SER A 75 9.54 -5.41 -3.83
C SER A 75 8.40 -5.20 -2.82
N VAL A 76 7.14 -5.12 -3.27
CA VAL A 76 5.97 -5.06 -2.37
C VAL A 76 5.87 -6.33 -1.52
N ARG A 77 5.95 -7.52 -2.14
CA ARG A 77 5.93 -8.81 -1.43
C ARG A 77 7.05 -8.90 -0.39
N HIS A 78 8.26 -8.53 -0.79
CA HIS A 78 9.42 -8.53 0.10
C HIS A 78 9.21 -7.59 1.29
N ASN A 79 8.69 -6.38 1.07
CA ASN A 79 8.46 -5.41 2.13
C ASN A 79 7.40 -5.84 3.14
N LEU A 80 6.35 -6.51 2.68
CA LEU A 80 5.32 -7.07 3.54
C LEU A 80 5.88 -8.12 4.50
N SER A 81 6.78 -8.98 4.02
CA SER A 81 7.42 -10.00 4.87
C SER A 81 8.56 -9.45 5.74
N LEU A 82 9.30 -8.45 5.24
CA LEU A 82 10.49 -7.90 5.92
C LEU A 82 10.12 -6.99 7.09
N ASN A 83 9.11 -6.14 6.94
CA ASN A 83 8.78 -5.13 7.93
C ASN A 83 7.74 -5.66 8.92
N LYS A 84 8.11 -5.77 10.20
CA LYS A 84 7.25 -6.28 11.29
C LYS A 84 5.92 -5.53 11.48
N VAL A 85 5.85 -4.29 10.99
CA VAL A 85 4.62 -3.48 11.02
C VAL A 85 3.50 -4.06 10.16
N PHE A 86 3.80 -4.94 9.20
CA PHE A 86 2.79 -5.61 8.39
C PHE A 86 2.54 -7.00 8.95
N ARG A 87 1.31 -7.24 9.39
CA ARG A 87 0.89 -8.55 9.89
C ARG A 87 0.02 -9.25 8.87
N LYS A 88 0.27 -10.55 8.69
CA LYS A 88 -0.48 -11.42 7.79
C LYS A 88 -1.69 -11.98 8.50
N ILE A 89 -2.88 -11.69 7.98
CA ILE A 89 -4.16 -12.16 8.52
C ILE A 89 -4.75 -13.22 7.56
N PRO A 90 -5.02 -14.44 8.04
CA PRO A 90 -5.73 -15.45 7.26
C PRO A 90 -7.09 -14.92 6.80
N ARG A 91 -7.53 -15.34 5.61
CA ARG A 91 -8.91 -15.12 5.19
C ARG A 91 -9.81 -16.11 5.90
N ASP A 92 -11.06 -15.72 6.13
CA ASP A 92 -12.07 -16.64 6.62
C ASP A 92 -12.25 -17.78 5.63
N ALA A 93 -12.40 -19.01 6.13
CA ALA A 93 -12.51 -20.21 5.29
C ALA A 93 -13.72 -20.17 4.33
N THR A 94 -14.69 -19.30 4.60
CA THR A 94 -15.89 -19.08 3.78
C THR A 94 -15.65 -18.09 2.63
N GLN A 95 -14.56 -17.32 2.65
CA GLN A 95 -14.25 -16.33 1.62
C GLN A 95 -13.42 -16.94 0.49
N LEU A 96 -14.04 -17.12 -0.68
CA LEU A 96 -13.35 -17.53 -1.90
C LEU A 96 -12.30 -16.46 -2.31
N GLY A 97 -11.06 -16.89 -2.51
CA GLY A 97 -10.02 -16.04 -3.10
C GLY A 97 -8.60 -16.42 -2.69
N LYS A 98 -7.63 -15.97 -3.51
CA LYS A 98 -6.22 -16.28 -3.32
C LYS A 98 -5.56 -15.32 -2.31
N GLY A 99 -4.72 -15.89 -1.45
CA GLY A 99 -3.83 -15.13 -0.56
C GLY A 99 -4.42 -14.80 0.81
N CYS A 100 -3.85 -13.77 1.44
CA CYS A 100 -4.14 -13.34 2.81
C CYS A 100 -4.44 -11.83 2.81
N TYR A 101 -4.99 -11.35 3.92
CA TYR A 101 -5.02 -9.92 4.21
C TYR A 101 -3.73 -9.50 4.90
N TRP A 102 -3.37 -8.23 4.71
CA TRP A 102 -2.29 -7.55 5.38
C TRP A 102 -2.87 -6.36 6.13
N GLU A 103 -2.49 -6.28 7.40
CA GLU A 103 -2.89 -5.22 8.32
C GLU A 103 -1.66 -4.53 8.90
N LEU A 104 -1.88 -3.36 9.49
CA LEU A 104 -0.88 -2.69 10.30
C LEU A 104 -0.99 -3.18 11.75
N ASP A 105 0.15 -3.52 12.35
CA ASP A 105 0.27 -3.76 13.78
C ASP A 105 0.25 -2.46 14.59
#